data_AF-A0A7W1LFT0-F1
#
_entry.id   AF-A0A7W1LFT0-F1
#
_cell.length_a   1.000
_cell.length_b   1.000
_cell.length_c   1.000
_cell.angle_alpha   90.00
_cell.angle_beta   90.00
_cell.angle_gamma   90.00
#
_symmetry.space_group_name_H-M   'P 1'
#
loop_
_entity.id
_entity.type
_entity.pdbx_description
1 polymer ?
#
loop_
_entity_poly.entity_id
_entity_poly.type
_entity_poly.pdbx_seq_one_letter_code
_entity_poly.pdbx_strand_id
1 'polypeptide(L)'
;LPEIFVTVDEAEQVVRATVSKDVLESAPEVGDDGVDERAVAQHYGLAAGDDDPGTLGDGSLNPDDPARTAETQEQRTGVETAAAERARILQDQGRGDGPLDHPESPGLLGDRNLHGR
;
A
#
# COMPACT_ATOMS: atom_id res chain seq x y z
N LEU A 1 4.15 23.67 -7.64
CA LEU A 1 3.72 22.26 -7.77
C LEU A 1 4.55 21.42 -6.80
N PRO A 2 3.95 20.55 -5.97
CA PRO A 2 4.70 19.72 -5.03
C PRO A 2 5.63 18.73 -5.75
N GLU A 3 6.87 18.61 -5.28
CA GLU A 3 7.89 17.76 -5.90
C GLU A 3 7.50 16.27 -5.93
N ILE A 4 6.71 15.82 -4.96
CA ILE A 4 6.26 14.42 -4.88
C ILE A 4 5.44 13.96 -6.09
N PHE A 5 4.86 14.90 -6.84
CA PHE A 5 4.07 14.60 -8.05
C PHE A 5 4.87 14.82 -9.34
N VAL A 6 6.15 15.12 -9.24
CA VAL A 6 6.97 15.60 -10.35
C VAL A 6 8.17 14.70 -10.57
N THR A 7 8.42 14.37 -11.84
CA THR A 7 9.70 13.86 -12.31
C THR A 7 10.30 14.87 -13.28
N VAL A 8 11.53 15.27 -13.01
CA VAL A 8 12.28 16.20 -13.88
C VAL A 8 13.23 15.38 -14.75
N ASP A 9 13.15 15.59 -16.05
CA ASP A 9 14.14 15.16 -17.03
C ASP A 9 14.97 16.38 -17.44
N GLU A 10 16.17 16.51 -16.86
CA GLU A 10 17.05 17.65 -17.10
C GLU A 10 17.68 17.65 -18.49
N ALA A 11 17.89 16.46 -19.08
CA ALA A 11 18.50 16.33 -20.40
C ALA A 11 17.53 16.83 -21.48
N GLU A 12 16.26 16.49 -21.34
CA GLU A 12 15.19 16.91 -22.27
C GLU A 12 14.55 18.24 -21.85
N GLN A 13 14.90 18.80 -20.68
CA GLN A 13 14.25 19.98 -20.06
C GLN A 13 12.72 19.81 -19.92
N VAL A 14 12.27 18.60 -19.60
CA VAL A 14 10.85 18.26 -19.48
C VAL A 14 10.51 17.96 -18.03
N VAL A 15 9.45 18.61 -17.54
CA VAL A 15 8.84 18.31 -16.24
C VAL A 15 7.59 17.47 -16.47
N ARG A 16 7.56 16.25 -15.93
CA ARG A 16 6.41 15.35 -15.99
C ARG A 16 5.69 15.37 -14.65
N ALA A 17 4.41 15.70 -14.66
CA ALA A 17 3.58 15.69 -13.47
C ALA A 17 2.55 14.55 -13.53
N THR A 18 2.22 13.96 -12.38
CA THR A 18 1.19 12.91 -12.27
C THR A 18 -0.20 13.46 -11.96
N VAL A 19 -0.33 14.76 -11.74
CA VAL A 19 -1.61 15.44 -11.54
C VAL A 19 -2.30 15.73 -12.88
N SER A 20 -3.63 15.73 -12.88
CA SER A 20 -4.40 16.08 -14.07
C SER A 20 -4.23 17.57 -14.41
N LYS A 21 -4.48 17.90 -15.68
CA LYS A 21 -4.42 19.28 -16.16
C LYS A 21 -5.37 20.20 -15.39
N ASP A 22 -6.60 19.76 -15.14
CA ASP A 22 -7.61 20.57 -14.45
C ASP A 22 -7.18 20.89 -13.00
N VAL A 23 -6.53 19.95 -12.32
CA VAL A 23 -5.98 20.16 -10.96
C VAL A 23 -4.80 21.12 -10.99
N LEU A 24 -4.00 21.11 -12.05
CA LEU A 24 -2.88 22.04 -12.22
C LEU A 24 -3.38 23.46 -12.54
N GLU A 25 -4.39 23.61 -13.39
CA GLU A 25 -4.92 24.93 -13.79
C GLU A 25 -5.71 25.62 -12.67
N SER A 26 -6.25 24.86 -11.73
CA SER A 26 -6.95 25.38 -10.54
C SER A 26 -6.03 25.63 -9.34
N ALA A 27 -4.70 25.50 -9.52
CA ALA A 27 -3.75 25.65 -8.44
C ALA A 27 -3.73 27.07 -7.84
N PRO A 28 -3.40 27.22 -6.54
CA PRO A 28 -3.24 28.52 -5.91
C PRO A 28 -2.21 29.38 -6.65
N GLU A 29 -2.56 30.65 -6.86
CA GLU A 29 -1.66 31.62 -7.47
C GLU A 29 -0.55 32.05 -6.51
N VAL A 30 0.59 32.47 -7.06
CA VAL A 30 1.70 33.03 -6.28
C VAL A 30 1.43 34.51 -6.07
N GLY A 31 1.34 34.93 -4.80
CA GLY A 31 1.14 36.33 -4.43
C GLY A 31 2.45 37.11 -4.27
N ASP A 32 2.33 38.41 -3.98
CA ASP A 32 3.49 39.29 -3.73
C ASP A 32 4.29 38.86 -2.49
N ASP A 33 3.62 38.23 -1.52
CA ASP A 33 4.25 37.67 -0.31
C ASP A 33 4.86 36.27 -0.54
N GLY A 34 4.81 35.77 -1.77
CA GLY A 34 5.34 34.46 -2.16
C GLY A 34 4.29 33.37 -2.28
N VAL A 35 4.73 32.12 -2.12
CA VAL A 35 3.87 30.94 -2.24
C VAL A 35 3.22 30.65 -0.89
N ASP A 36 1.89 30.59 -0.86
CA ASP A 36 1.16 30.08 0.31
C ASP A 36 1.24 28.55 0.33
N GLU A 37 2.21 28.03 1.07
CA GLU A 37 2.46 26.59 1.21
C GLU A 37 1.24 25.83 1.76
N ARG A 38 0.46 26.47 2.64
CA ARG A 38 -0.73 25.85 3.25
C ARG A 38 -1.86 25.74 2.23
N ALA A 39 -2.09 26.78 1.44
CA ALA A 39 -3.06 26.73 0.34
C ALA A 39 -2.67 25.69 -0.71
N VAL A 40 -1.38 25.59 -1.05
CA VAL A 40 -0.85 24.56 -1.96
C VAL A 40 -1.06 23.17 -1.36
N ALA A 41 -0.74 22.96 -0.09
CA ALA A 41 -0.91 21.67 0.56
C ALA A 41 -2.38 21.23 0.60
N GLN A 42 -3.30 22.12 0.94
CA GLN A 42 -4.74 21.83 0.91
C GLN A 42 -5.23 21.50 -0.50
N HIS A 43 -4.83 22.28 -1.51
CA HIS A 43 -5.25 22.08 -2.90
C HIS A 43 -4.85 20.70 -3.45
N TYR A 44 -3.64 20.25 -3.11
CA TYR A 44 -3.13 18.94 -3.55
C TYR A 44 -3.38 17.80 -2.55
N GLY A 45 -4.14 18.03 -1.47
CA GLY A 45 -4.47 17.00 -0.47
C GLY A 45 -3.26 16.47 0.31
N LEU A 46 -2.26 17.31 0.55
CA LEU A 46 -1.07 16.95 1.31
C LEU A 46 -1.34 17.04 2.82
N ALA A 47 -0.73 16.13 3.57
CA ALA A 47 -0.82 16.09 5.04
C ALA A 47 -0.33 17.38 5.73
N ALA A 48 0.45 18.22 5.05
CA ALA A 48 0.89 19.52 5.56
C ALA A 48 -0.20 20.61 5.53
N GLY A 49 -1.35 20.35 4.89
CA GLY A 49 -2.42 21.34 4.70
C GLY A 49 -3.39 21.46 5.89
N ASP A 50 -3.46 20.40 6.69
CA ASP A 50 -4.34 20.26 7.85
C ASP A 50 -3.54 19.77 9.06
N ASP A 51 -3.92 20.21 10.26
CA ASP A 51 -3.41 19.59 11.47
C ASP A 51 -3.92 18.14 11.52
N ASP A 52 -3.00 17.20 11.70
CA ASP A 52 -3.33 15.78 11.84
C ASP A 52 -4.44 15.66 12.90
N PRO A 53 -5.62 15.08 12.58
CA PRO A 53 -6.63 14.88 13.59
C PRO A 53 -6.00 14.08 14.70
N GLY A 54 -6.06 14.59 15.93
CA GLY A 54 -5.45 13.93 17.08
C GLY A 54 -5.83 12.46 17.04
N THR A 55 -4.84 11.57 16.91
CA THR A 55 -5.11 10.15 16.86
C THR A 55 -5.95 9.81 18.10
N LEU A 56 -7.06 9.09 17.95
CA LEU A 56 -7.95 8.74 19.07
C LEU A 56 -7.29 7.77 20.07
N GLY A 57 -5.96 7.64 20.06
CA GLY A 57 -5.22 6.79 20.97
C GLY A 57 -5.43 5.29 20.74
N ASP A 58 -6.14 4.88 19.68
CA ASP A 58 -6.38 3.45 19.38
C ASP A 58 -5.10 2.69 18.96
N GLY A 59 -3.96 3.38 18.90
CA GLY A 59 -2.62 2.81 18.74
C GLY A 59 -1.67 3.09 19.91
N SER A 60 -2.14 3.65 21.03
CA SER A 60 -1.29 3.96 22.17
C SER A 60 -1.05 2.69 22.99
N LEU A 61 0.09 2.05 22.77
CA LEU A 61 0.58 0.97 23.62
C LEU A 61 0.83 1.55 25.02
N ASN A 62 0.00 1.19 25.99
CA ASN A 62 0.29 1.47 27.38
C ASN A 62 1.60 0.72 27.74
N PRO A 63 2.60 1.35 28.37
CA PRO A 63 3.84 0.67 28.77
C PRO A 63 3.61 -0.49 29.76
N ASP A 64 2.47 -0.47 30.47
CA ASP A 64 1.97 -1.57 31.29
C ASP A 64 0.95 -2.45 30.55
N ASP A 65 0.63 -2.17 29.28
CA ASP A 65 0.00 -3.15 28.41
C ASP A 65 1.06 -4.20 28.15
N PRO A 66 0.90 -5.43 28.66
CA PRO A 66 1.78 -6.50 28.22
C PRO A 66 1.54 -6.60 26.72
N ALA A 67 2.48 -6.10 25.90
CA ALA A 67 2.47 -6.24 24.46
C ALA A 67 2.39 -7.74 24.16
N ARG A 68 1.16 -8.25 24.07
CA ARG A 68 0.87 -9.66 23.92
C ARG A 68 0.83 -9.88 22.43
N THR A 69 1.63 -10.84 21.99
CA THR A 69 1.52 -11.32 20.62
C THR A 69 0.11 -11.83 20.38
N ALA A 70 -0.36 -11.74 19.13
CA ALA A 70 -1.64 -12.30 18.72
C ALA A 70 -1.79 -13.77 19.19
N GLU A 71 -0.71 -14.56 19.06
CA GLU A 71 -0.68 -15.97 19.51
C GLU A 71 -0.89 -16.15 21.02
N THR A 72 -0.40 -15.21 21.85
CA THR A 72 -0.60 -15.25 23.30
C THR A 72 -2.07 -14.97 23.66
N GLN A 73 -2.71 -14.06 22.92
CA GLN A 73 -4.12 -13.77 23.07
C GLN A 73 -4.99 -14.94 22.61
N GLU A 74 -4.68 -15.54 21.46
CA GLU A 74 -5.36 -16.71 20.89
C GLU A 74 -5.40 -17.88 21.89
N GLN A 75 -4.24 -18.21 22.49
CA GLN A 75 -4.14 -19.26 23.52
C GLN A 75 -5.05 -19.01 24.73
N ARG A 76 -5.18 -17.76 25.16
CA ARG A 76 -6.00 -17.41 26.32
C ARG A 76 -7.49 -17.44 26.01
N THR A 77 -7.88 -16.96 24.82
CA THR A 77 -9.28 -16.93 24.40
C THR A 77 -9.78 -18.29 23.91
N GLY A 78 -8.91 -19.30 23.86
CA GLY A 78 -9.22 -20.63 23.34
C GLY A 78 -9.42 -20.65 21.84
N VAL A 79 -8.87 -19.66 21.13
CA VAL A 79 -8.85 -19.61 19.67
C VAL A 79 -7.62 -20.36 19.18
N GLU A 80 -7.77 -21.11 18.10
CA GLU A 80 -6.64 -21.81 17.47
C GLU A 80 -5.55 -20.83 17.07
N THR A 81 -4.29 -21.15 17.41
CA THR A 81 -3.18 -20.25 17.11
C THR A 81 -2.76 -20.35 15.65
N ALA A 82 -2.23 -19.26 15.10
CA ALA A 82 -1.67 -19.30 13.75
C ALA A 82 -0.58 -20.38 13.58
N ALA A 83 0.24 -20.64 14.61
CA ALA A 83 1.21 -21.74 14.59
C ALA A 83 0.55 -23.13 14.60
N ALA A 84 -0.53 -23.32 15.36
CA ALA A 84 -1.27 -24.59 15.38
C ALA A 84 -1.93 -24.86 14.02
N GLU A 85 -2.54 -23.85 13.42
CA GLU A 85 -3.15 -23.97 12.08
C GLU A 85 -2.11 -24.30 11.01
N ARG A 86 -0.94 -23.62 11.02
CA ARG A 86 0.17 -23.97 10.11
C ARG A 86 0.66 -25.40 10.31
N ALA A 87 0.80 -25.85 11.56
CA ALA A 87 1.23 -27.20 11.88
C ALA A 87 0.20 -28.25 11.43
N ARG A 88 -1.10 -27.92 11.53
CA ARG A 88 -2.19 -28.77 11.03
C ARG A 88 -2.15 -28.90 9.52
N ILE A 89 -2.03 -27.79 8.79
CA ILE A 89 -1.91 -27.78 7.32
C ILE A 89 -0.71 -28.63 6.88
N LEU A 90 0.43 -28.50 7.57
CA LEU A 90 1.63 -29.29 7.28
C LEU A 90 1.49 -30.78 7.61
N GLN A 91 0.68 -31.14 8.62
CA GLN A 91 0.40 -32.54 8.98
C GLN A 91 -0.63 -33.19 8.06
N ASP A 92 -1.61 -32.40 7.59
CA ASP A 92 -2.65 -32.85 6.66
C ASP A 92 -2.09 -33.03 5.24
N GLN A 93 -1.09 -32.22 4.87
CA GLN A 93 -0.26 -32.40 3.67
C GLN A 93 0.79 -33.48 3.91
N GLY A 94 0.37 -34.75 3.93
CA GLY A 94 1.27 -35.89 3.85
C GLY A 94 2.27 -35.76 2.70
N ARG A 95 3.45 -36.38 2.85
CA ARG A 95 4.57 -36.37 1.90
C ARG A 95 4.11 -36.66 0.46
N GLY A 96 3.90 -35.60 -0.34
CA GLY A 96 3.63 -35.69 -1.77
C GLY A 96 2.33 -35.09 -2.29
N ASP A 97 1.61 -34.26 -1.52
CA ASP A 97 0.46 -33.50 -2.05
C ASP A 97 0.53 -32.02 -1.66
N GLY A 98 1.70 -31.42 -1.90
CA GLY A 98 1.87 -29.98 -1.81
C GLY A 98 1.20 -29.26 -2.99
N PRO A 99 0.89 -27.96 -2.88
CA PRO A 99 0.33 -27.16 -3.99
C PRO A 99 1.26 -27.03 -5.20
N LEU A 100 2.48 -27.59 -5.12
CA LEU A 100 3.47 -27.69 -6.20
C LEU A 100 3.54 -29.09 -6.84
N ASP A 101 2.85 -30.10 -6.28
CA ASP A 101 2.85 -31.50 -6.75
C ASP A 101 1.78 -31.78 -7.83
N HIS A 102 1.01 -30.75 -8.22
CA HIS A 102 0.05 -30.86 -9.31
C HIS A 102 0.80 -30.75 -10.65
N PRO A 103 0.59 -31.66 -11.62
CA PRO A 103 1.16 -31.51 -12.95
C PRO A 103 0.66 -30.18 -13.54
N GLU A 104 1.64 -29.40 -14.01
CA GLU A 104 1.54 -28.06 -14.57
C GLU A 104 0.11 -27.59 -14.87
N SER A 105 -0.36 -26.62 -14.09
CA SER A 105 -1.55 -25.84 -14.47
C SER A 105 -1.32 -25.31 -15.89
N PRO A 106 -2.26 -25.48 -16.83
CA PRO A 106 -2.10 -24.93 -18.17
C PRO A 106 -1.97 -23.41 -17.99
N GLY A 107 -0.77 -22.89 -18.23
CA GLY A 107 -0.50 -21.47 -18.12
C GLY A 107 -1.54 -20.71 -18.92
N LEU A 108 -2.12 -19.67 -18.32
CA LEU A 108 -3.15 -18.82 -18.91
C LEU A 108 -2.65 -18.02 -20.15
N LEU A 109 -1.47 -18.35 -20.67
CA LEU A 109 -0.87 -17.83 -21.89
C LEU A 109 -0.06 -18.94 -22.58
N GLY A 110 -0.55 -19.45 -23.71
CA GLY A 110 0.32 -20.14 -24.67
C GLY A 110 -0.29 -21.28 -25.47
N ASP A 111 -1.25 -20.99 -26.35
CA ASP A 111 -1.23 -21.54 -27.73
C ASP A 111 -2.31 -20.88 -28.60
N ARG A 112 -1.97 -19.73 -29.19
CA ARG A 112 -2.66 -19.23 -30.37
C ARG A 112 -1.84 -19.64 -31.60
N ASN A 113 -1.88 -20.93 -31.92
CA ASN A 113 -1.42 -21.39 -33.22
C ASN A 113 -2.46 -21.00 -34.28
N LEU A 114 -2.17 -19.87 -34.92
CA LEU A 114 -2.71 -19.43 -36.19
C LEU A 114 -2.63 -20.58 -37.21
N HIS A 115 -3.77 -21.20 -37.52
CA HIS A 115 -3.92 -21.94 -38.77
C HIS A 115 -4.73 -21.09 -39.74
N GLY A 116 -4.00 -20.30 -40.53
CA GLY A 116 -4.46 -19.87 -41.83
C GLY A 116 -4.12 -20.96 -42.85
N ARG A 117 -5.16 -21.55 -43.46
CA ARG A 117 -5.36 -21.70 -44.91
C ARG A 117 -6.61 -22.51 -45.19
#